data_AF-A0A2S8RTC1-F1
#
_entry.id   AF-A0A2S8RTC1-F1
#
_cell.length_a   1.000
_cell.length_b   1.000
_cell.length_c   1.000
_cell.angle_alpha   90.00
_cell.angle_beta   90.00
_cell.angle_gamma   90.00
#
_symmetry.space_group_name_H-M   'P 1'
#
loop_
_entity.id
_entity.type
_entity.pdbx_description
1 polymer ?
#
loop_
_entity_poly.entity_id
_entity_poly.type
_entity_poly.pdbx_seq_one_letter_code
_entity_poly.pdbx_strand_id
1 'polypeptide(L)' 'MQLTDLPNPLSGSEHVSIQQTQNGHTTTCTIALSDLLNQINAAAPAWWVASLPTTLPSRVGVLWNNNGSLAIS' A
#
# COMPACT_ATOMS: atom_id res chain seq x y z
N MET A 1 -9.42 1.90 1.44
CA MET A 1 -8.50 3.03 1.17
C MET A 1 -8.49 3.25 -0.32
N GLN A 2 -8.89 4.42 -0.79
CA GLN A 2 -8.81 4.79 -2.21
C GLN A 2 -7.77 5.90 -2.30
N LEU A 3 -6.67 5.65 -3.00
CA LEU A 3 -5.65 6.67 -3.27
C LEU A 3 -6.14 7.48 -4.48
N THR A 4 -6.71 8.65 -4.23
CA THR A 4 -7.08 9.60 -5.29
C THR A 4 -6.01 10.67 -5.44
N ASP A 5 -5.94 11.30 -6.61
CA ASP A 5 -5.14 12.51 -6.86
C ASP A 5 -3.62 12.35 -6.83
N LEU A 6 -3.11 11.14 -7.10
CA LEU A 6 -1.68 10.95 -7.34
C LEU A 6 -1.28 11.48 -8.73
N PRO A 7 -0.23 12.31 -8.85
CA PRO A 7 0.18 12.90 -10.13
C PRO A 7 0.70 11.85 -11.11
N ASN A 8 1.19 10.73 -10.61
CA ASN A 8 1.57 9.56 -11.40
C ASN A 8 0.98 8.30 -10.76
N PRO A 9 0.60 7.30 -11.55
CA PRO A 9 0.23 6.00 -11.01
C PRO A 9 1.37 5.38 -10.19
N LEU A 10 1.01 4.65 -9.14
CA LEU A 10 1.99 3.92 -8.34
C LEU A 10 2.32 2.60 -9.02
N SER A 11 3.61 2.37 -9.27
CA SER A 11 4.16 1.13 -9.82
C SER A 11 4.55 0.13 -8.74
N GLY A 12 4.54 0.53 -7.47
CA GLY A 12 5.04 -0.26 -6.34
C GLY A 12 6.55 -0.14 -6.10
N SER A 13 7.29 0.47 -7.04
CA SER A 13 8.73 0.74 -6.92
C SER A 13 9.05 2.09 -6.27
N GLU A 14 8.03 2.89 -5.99
CA GLU A 14 8.17 4.18 -5.32
C GLU A 14 8.63 4.02 -3.88
N HIS A 15 9.28 5.07 -3.38
CA HIS A 15 9.54 5.22 -1.96
C HIS A 15 8.50 6.15 -1.33
N VAL A 16 8.02 5.78 -0.16
CA VAL A 16 7.09 6.57 0.64
C VAL A 16 7.77 7.04 1.92
N SER A 17 7.53 8.30 2.28
CA SER A 17 8.01 8.88 3.53
C SER A 17 6.90 8.85 4.56
N ILE A 18 7.18 8.21 5.70
CA ILE A 18 6.28 8.08 6.83
C ILE A 18 6.82 8.98 7.94
N GLN A 19 6.00 9.92 8.40
CA GLN A 19 6.28 10.66 9.61
C GLN A 19 5.75 9.87 10.79
N GLN A 20 6.62 9.60 11.76
CA GLN A 20 6.27 8.92 12.99
C GLN A 20 6.79 9.69 14.19
N THR A 21 5.96 9.77 15.23
CA THR A 21 6.38 10.34 16.51
C THR A 21 6.95 9.22 17.37
N GLN A 22 8.26 9.26 17.61
CA GLN A 22 8.96 8.33 18.50
C GLN A 22 9.51 9.11 19.69
N ASN A 23 9.15 8.70 20.91
CA ASN A 23 9.60 9.34 22.15
C ASN A 23 9.38 10.87 22.18
N GLY A 24 8.27 11.35 21.61
CA GLY A 24 7.94 12.78 21.55
C GLY A 24 8.63 13.56 20.42
N HIS A 25 9.46 12.91 19.58
CA HIS A 25 10.11 13.53 18.43
C HIS A 25 9.54 13.00 17.11
N THR A 26 9.25 13.91 16.19
CA THR A 26 8.84 13.53 14.82
C THR A 26 10.06 13.14 14.01
N THR A 27 10.07 11.90 13.53
CA THR A 27 11.09 11.36 12.63
C THR A 27 10.45 11.03 11.29
N THR A 28 11.16 11.28 10.20
CA THR A 28 10.74 10.85 8.86
C THR A 28 11.52 9.60 8.47
N CYS A 29 10.81 8.53 8.14
CA CYS A 29 11.41 7.30 7.62
C CYS A 29 10.94 7.06 6.19
N THR A 30 11.87 6.66 5.32
CA THR A 30 11.57 6.36 3.94
C THR A 30 11.66 4.86 3.73
N ILE A 31 10.61 4.25 3.16
CA ILE A 31 10.55 2.82 2.85
C ILE A 31 9.99 2.60 1.45
N ALA A 32 10.23 1.43 0.85
CA ALA A 32 9.58 1.07 -0.40
C ALA A 32 8.06 0.96 -0.18
N LEU A 33 7.28 1.42 -1.15
CA LEU A 33 5.82 1.32 -1.12
C LEU A 33 5.36 -0.14 -1.01
N SER A 34 6.04 -1.06 -1.70
CA SER A 34 5.80 -2.50 -1.59
C SER A 34 5.92 -2.99 -0.14
N ASP A 35 6.93 -2.52 0.59
CA ASP A 35 7.16 -2.93 1.98
C ASP A 35 6.10 -2.36 2.91
N LEU A 36 5.66 -1.13 2.67
CA LEU A 36 4.53 -0.54 3.39
C LEU A 36 3.25 -1.38 3.16
N LEU A 37 2.95 -1.73 1.91
CA LEU A 37 1.79 -2.54 1.56
C LEU A 37 1.86 -3.93 2.20
N ASN A 38 3.04 -4.54 2.28
CA ASN A 38 3.24 -5.81 2.97
C ASN A 38 2.97 -5.70 4.48
N GLN A 39 3.43 -4.63 5.13
CA GLN A 39 3.13 -4.39 6.55
C GLN A 39 1.64 -4.14 6.80
N ILE A 40 1.00 -3.37 5.92
CA ILE A 40 -0.46 -3.18 5.95
C ILE A 40 -1.16 -4.52 5.75
N ASN A 41 -0.70 -5.37 4.82
CA ASN A 41 -1.27 -6.69 4.59
C ASN A 41 -1.15 -7.61 5.80
N ALA A 42 -0.01 -7.59 6.50
CA ALA A 42 0.20 -8.38 7.70
C ALA A 42 -0.72 -7.96 8.86
N ALA A 43 -1.05 -6.67 8.95
CA ALA A 43 -1.98 -6.14 9.94
C ALA A 43 -3.43 -6.09 9.47
N ALA A 44 -3.68 -6.34 8.19
CA ALA A 44 -4.99 -6.20 7.58
C ALA A 44 -5.95 -7.30 8.04
N PRO A 45 -7.21 -6.96 8.36
CA PRO A 45 -8.23 -7.98 8.56
C PRO A 45 -8.45 -8.78 7.27
N ALA A 46 -8.52 -10.11 7.37
CA ALA A 46 -8.68 -11.00 6.22
C ALA A 46 -9.90 -10.66 5.34
N TRP A 47 -11.00 -10.18 5.96
CA TRP A 47 -12.21 -9.76 5.24
C TRP A 47 -11.97 -8.55 4.32
N TRP A 48 -11.04 -7.66 4.67
CA TRP A 48 -10.75 -6.50 3.86
C TRP A 48 -9.93 -6.90 2.64
N VAL A 49 -8.91 -7.74 2.82
CA VAL A 49 -8.12 -8.28 1.70
C VAL A 49 -9.01 -9.09 0.76
N ALA A 50 -9.96 -9.87 1.29
CA ALA A 50 -10.94 -10.61 0.49
C ALA A 50 -11.92 -9.72 -0.30
N SER A 51 -12.14 -8.47 0.12
CA SER A 51 -13.03 -7.52 -0.58
C SER A 51 -12.41 -6.87 -1.82
N LEU A 52 -11.09 -7.01 -2.00
CA LEU A 52 -10.38 -6.42 -3.13
C LEU A 52 -10.55 -7.25 -4.41
N PRO A 53 -10.41 -6.64 -5.61
CA PRO A 53 -10.41 -7.38 -6.86
C PRO A 53 -9.36 -8.48 -6.86
N THR A 54 -9.70 -9.66 -7.37
CA THR A 54 -8.76 -10.80 -7.48
C THR A 54 -8.13 -10.92 -8.86
N THR A 55 -8.65 -10.18 -9.85
CA THR A 55 -8.08 -10.07 -11.19
C THR A 55 -7.21 -8.82 -11.24
N LEU A 56 -6.00 -8.92 -11.82
CA LEU A 56 -5.09 -7.79 -12.01
C LEU A 56 -5.83 -6.63 -12.70
N PRO A 57 -5.98 -5.47 -12.03
CA PRO A 57 -6.61 -4.31 -12.65
C PRO A 57 -5.80 -3.80 -13.84
N SER A 58 -6.48 -3.44 -14.93
CA SER A 58 -5.85 -2.83 -16.12
C SER A 58 -5.42 -1.37 -15.90
N ARG A 59 -5.91 -0.75 -14.82
CA ARG A 59 -5.54 0.61 -14.40
C ARG A 59 -4.43 0.51 -13.35
N VAL A 60 -3.32 1.20 -13.57
CA VAL A 60 -2.18 1.28 -12.64
C VAL A 60 -2.57 2.01 -11.35
N GLY A 61 -2.01 1.60 -10.21
CA GLY A 61 -2.24 2.19 -8.89
C GLY A 61 -3.47 1.67 -8.13
N VAL A 62 -4.09 0.57 -8.60
CA VAL A 62 -5.27 -0.01 -7.96
C VAL A 62 -4.85 -1.15 -7.03
N LEU A 63 -5.30 -1.10 -5.77
CA LEU A 63 -5.09 -2.19 -4.83
C LEU A 63 -5.92 -3.41 -5.23
N TRP A 64 -5.29 -4.58 -5.21
CA TRP A 64 -5.91 -5.84 -5.56
C TRP A 64 -5.36 -6.99 -4.71
N ASN A 65 -6.13 -8.07 -4.63
CA ASN A 65 -5.79 -9.28 -3.91
C ASN A 65 -5.12 -10.27 -4.88
N ASN A 66 -3.80 -10.35 -4.82
CA ASN A 66 -3.00 -11.32 -5.53
C ASN A 66 -2.87 -12.61 -4.71
N ASN A 67 -3.86 -13.49 -4.80
CA ASN A 67 -3.86 -14.82 -4.16
C ASN A 67 -3.58 -14.77 -2.63
N GLY A 68 -4.23 -13.85 -1.93
CA GLY A 68 -4.10 -13.62 -0.49
C GLY A 68 -3.07 -12.55 -0.11
N SER A 69 -2.34 -12.01 -1.08
CA SER A 69 -1.38 -10.92 -0.87
C SER A 69 -1.94 -9.60 -1.39
N LEU A 70 -1.84 -8.54 -0.58
CA LEU A 70 -2.15 -7.18 -1.05
C LEU A 70 -1.10 -6.75 -2.08
N ALA A 71 -1.56 -6.33 -3.26
CA ALA A 71 -0.73 -5.85 -4.35
C ALA A 71 -1.28 -4.56 -4.95
N ILE A 72 -0.46 -3.88 -5.77
CA ILE A 72 -0.84 -2.72 -6.57
C ILE A 72 -0.50 -2.99 -8.03
N SER A 73 -1.40 -2.61 -8.95
CA SER A 73 -1.23 -2.74 -10.41
C SER A 73 -0.34 -1.67 -11.01
#